data_AF-M3J9M6-F1
#
_entry.id   AF-M3J9M6-F1
#
_cell.length_a   1.000
_cell.length_b   1.000
_cell.length_c   1.000
_cell.angle_alpha   90.00
_cell.angle_beta   90.00
_cell.angle_gamma   90.00
#
_symmetry.space_group_name_H-M   'P 1'
#
loop_
_entity.id
_entity.type
_entity.pdbx_description
1 polymer ?
#
loop_
_entity_poly.entity_id
_entity_poly.type
_entity_poly.pdbx_seq_one_letter_code
_entity_poly.pdbx_strand_id
1 'polypeptide(L)'
;MFKITRKEGLIKKLALAMFLAFCCLSVAQAGPNHNNGLAAKSKGQWKDAENYFKLGCYKEKVDSSCKELGQLYEFGKGSDVKKDSGLAKQAYEKCY
;
A
#
# COMPACT_ATOMS: atom_id res chain seq x y z
N MET A 1 -1.53 -49.75 3.99
CA MET A 1 -1.80 -48.63 4.94
C MET A 1 -0.73 -47.54 4.92
N PHE A 2 0.58 -47.87 4.99
CA PHE A 2 1.70 -46.91 5.08
C PHE A 2 1.80 -45.85 3.94
N LYS A 3 1.38 -46.19 2.71
CA LYS A 3 1.40 -45.27 1.55
C LYS A 3 0.35 -44.16 1.62
N ILE A 4 -0.79 -44.40 2.29
CA ILE A 4 -1.91 -43.45 2.38
C ILE A 4 -1.59 -42.37 3.40
N THR A 5 -1.08 -42.76 4.57
CA THR A 5 -0.65 -41.83 5.64
C THR A 5 0.49 -40.90 5.19
N ARG A 6 1.40 -41.40 4.35
CA ARG A 6 2.49 -40.58 3.78
C ARG A 6 1.98 -39.55 2.76
N LYS A 7 0.96 -39.88 1.96
CA LYS A 7 0.32 -38.95 1.01
C LYS A 7 -0.49 -37.88 1.72
N GLU A 8 -1.23 -38.23 2.77
CA GLU A 8 -2.02 -37.28 3.56
C GLU A 8 -1.12 -36.26 4.30
N GLY A 9 -0.02 -36.73 4.89
CA GLY A 9 0.99 -35.86 5.49
C GLY A 9 1.67 -34.95 4.46
N LEU A 10 1.88 -35.43 3.23
CA LEU A 10 2.42 -34.62 2.13
C LEU A 10 1.44 -33.53 1.68
N ILE A 11 0.15 -33.87 1.55
CA ILE A 11 -0.91 -32.92 1.16
C ILE A 11 -1.09 -31.83 2.23
N LYS A 12 -1.08 -32.18 3.52
CA LYS A 12 -1.17 -31.20 4.62
C LYS A 12 0.01 -30.22 4.63
N LYS A 13 1.23 -30.70 4.35
CA LYS A 13 2.41 -29.85 4.22
C LYS A 13 2.34 -28.94 2.99
N LEU A 14 1.84 -29.44 1.86
CA LEU A 14 1.62 -28.63 0.65
C LEU A 14 0.53 -27.56 0.87
N ALA A 15 -0.57 -27.91 1.54
CA ALA A 15 -1.64 -26.96 1.86
C ALA A 15 -1.13 -25.84 2.80
N LEU A 16 -0.34 -26.19 3.82
CA LEU A 16 0.27 -25.22 4.72
C LEU A 16 1.29 -24.33 4.01
N ALA A 17 2.12 -24.90 3.12
CA ALA A 17 3.09 -24.14 2.34
C ALA A 17 2.41 -23.17 1.35
N MET A 18 1.31 -23.60 0.70
CA MET A 18 0.52 -22.72 -0.16
C MET A 18 -0.16 -21.60 0.63
N PHE A 19 -0.70 -21.90 1.81
CA PHE A 19 -1.30 -20.87 2.67
C PHE A 19 -0.29 -19.81 3.12
N LEU A 20 0.91 -20.24 3.55
CA LEU A 20 1.99 -19.34 3.93
C LEU A 20 2.54 -18.53 2.76
N ALA A 21 2.68 -19.14 1.58
CA ALA A 21 3.09 -18.42 0.36
C ALA A 21 2.07 -17.35 -0.06
N PHE A 22 0.77 -17.62 0.12
CA PHE A 22 -0.30 -16.67 -0.18
C PHE A 22 -0.29 -15.47 0.78
N CYS A 23 -0.02 -15.70 2.08
CA CYS A 23 0.15 -14.62 3.06
C CYS A 23 1.37 -13.71 2.78
N CYS A 24 2.44 -14.25 2.20
CA CYS A 24 3.61 -13.45 1.82
C CYS A 24 3.37 -12.59 0.56
N LEU A 25 2.44 -12.97 -0.32
CA LEU A 25 2.15 -12.17 -1.52
C LEU A 25 1.41 -10.86 -1.19
N SER A 26 0.60 -10.87 -0.13
CA SER A 26 -0.15 -9.68 0.33
C SER A 26 0.71 -8.56 0.93
N VAL A 27 1.99 -8.80 1.24
CA VAL A 27 2.88 -7.75 1.79
C VAL A 27 3.73 -7.06 0.74
N ALA A 28 3.67 -7.49 -0.53
CA ALA A 28 4.25 -6.76 -1.65
C ALA A 28 3.45 -5.50 -2.05
N GLN A 29 2.42 -5.15 -1.27
CA GLN A 29 1.23 -4.42 -1.71
C GLN A 29 1.36 -2.89 -1.80
N ALA A 30 2.46 -2.29 -1.35
CA ALA A 30 2.77 -0.90 -1.65
C ALA A 30 4.25 -0.56 -1.39
N GLY A 31 4.85 0.30 -2.22
CA GLY A 31 6.25 0.73 -2.09
C GLY A 31 6.58 1.32 -0.72
N PRO A 32 7.87 1.38 -0.33
CA PRO A 32 8.27 1.79 1.02
C PRO A 32 7.79 3.20 1.37
N ASN A 33 7.72 4.12 0.40
CA ASN A 33 7.18 5.45 0.65
C ASN A 33 5.66 5.46 0.86
N HIS A 34 4.90 4.53 0.27
CA HIS A 34 3.49 4.39 0.60
C HIS A 34 3.29 4.04 2.07
N ASN A 35 4.04 3.04 2.56
CA ASN A 35 3.93 2.57 3.93
C ASN A 35 4.36 3.65 4.93
N ASN A 36 5.43 4.38 4.62
CA ASN A 36 5.85 5.54 5.42
C ASN A 36 4.78 6.65 5.43
N GLY A 37 4.13 6.88 4.29
CA GLY A 37 3.02 7.83 4.18
C GLY A 37 1.83 7.44 5.06
N LEU A 38 1.44 6.16 5.04
CA LEU A 38 0.38 5.64 5.92
C LEU A 38 0.76 5.76 7.40
N ALA A 39 2.02 5.48 7.76
CA ALA A 39 2.51 5.60 9.13
C ALA A 39 2.55 7.06 9.62
N ALA A 40 2.91 8.02 8.76
CA ALA A 40 2.85 9.44 9.07
C ALA A 40 1.37 9.90 9.21
N LYS A 41 0.51 9.44 8.30
CA LYS A 41 -0.94 9.72 8.31
C LYS A 41 -1.59 9.27 9.60
N SER A 42 -1.28 8.06 10.09
CA SER A 42 -1.84 7.53 11.34
C SER A 42 -1.38 8.29 12.60
N LYS A 43 -0.23 8.97 12.52
CA LYS A 43 0.28 9.85 13.58
C LYS A 43 -0.20 11.31 13.45
N GLY A 44 -1.00 11.62 12.43
CA GLY A 44 -1.44 12.99 12.15
C GLY A 44 -0.32 13.89 11.59
N GLN A 45 0.79 13.33 11.11
CA GLN A 45 1.91 14.05 10.51
C GLN A 45 1.61 14.30 9.03
N TRP A 46 0.62 15.16 8.75
CA TRP A 46 0.05 15.30 7.41
C TRP A 46 1.03 15.84 6.37
N LYS A 47 1.96 16.71 6.77
CA LYS A 47 2.99 17.23 5.87
C LYS A 47 3.99 16.14 5.44
N ASP A 48 4.38 15.29 6.38
CA ASP A 48 5.26 14.15 6.09
C ASP A 48 4.52 13.11 5.24
N ALA A 49 3.24 12.84 5.55
CA ALA A 49 2.41 11.96 4.74
C ALA A 49 2.32 12.45 3.28
N GLU A 50 2.08 13.75 3.05
CA GLU A 50 2.09 14.36 1.72
C GLU A 50 3.42 14.09 0.99
N ASN A 51 4.55 14.33 1.65
CA ASN A 51 5.88 14.11 1.07
C ASN A 51 6.11 12.63 0.69
N TYR A 52 5.78 11.71 1.59
CA TYR A 52 5.91 10.28 1.34
C TYR A 52 5.00 9.81 0.20
N PHE A 53 3.73 10.21 0.18
CA PHE A 53 2.84 9.86 -0.92
C PHE A 53 3.27 10.49 -2.25
N LYS A 54 3.87 11.69 -2.23
CA LYS A 54 4.48 12.30 -3.42
C LYS A 54 5.64 11.46 -3.97
N LEU A 55 6.52 10.95 -3.09
CA LEU A 55 7.60 10.05 -3.49
C LEU A 55 7.05 8.72 -4.03
N GLY A 56 6.11 8.11 -3.31
CA GLY A 56 5.46 6.86 -3.73
C GLY A 56 4.75 7.00 -5.08
N CYS A 57 4.03 8.10 -5.29
CA CYS A 57 3.31 8.35 -6.54
C CYS A 57 4.27 8.65 -7.71
N TYR A 58 5.09 9.69 -7.57
CA TYR A 58 5.83 10.21 -8.73
C TYR A 58 7.15 9.50 -8.99
N LYS A 59 7.82 8.96 -7.96
CA LYS A 59 9.09 8.24 -8.11
C LYS A 59 8.91 6.73 -8.17
N GLU A 60 8.17 6.16 -7.22
CA GLU A 60 7.98 4.70 -7.14
C GLU A 60 6.85 4.19 -8.04
N LYS A 61 6.03 5.08 -8.61
CA LYS A 61 4.90 4.73 -9.49
C LYS A 61 3.90 3.79 -8.81
N VAL A 62 3.60 4.07 -7.54
CA VAL A 62 2.64 3.30 -6.74
C VAL A 62 1.28 3.99 -6.78
N ASP A 63 0.31 3.37 -7.46
CA ASP A 63 -1.03 3.93 -7.66
C ASP A 63 -1.76 4.29 -6.37
N SER A 64 -1.62 3.44 -5.34
CA SER A 64 -2.21 3.70 -4.02
C SER A 64 -1.64 4.96 -3.36
N SER A 65 -0.38 5.30 -3.63
CA SER A 65 0.22 6.56 -3.16
C SER A 65 -0.32 7.76 -3.92
N CYS A 66 -0.54 7.64 -5.23
CA CYS A 66 -1.16 8.69 -6.03
C CYS A 66 -2.59 8.97 -5.57
N LYS A 67 -3.35 7.92 -5.25
CA LYS A 67 -4.70 8.03 -4.70
C LYS A 67 -4.72 8.77 -3.36
N GLU A 68 -3.88 8.35 -2.41
CA GLU A 68 -3.79 8.98 -1.09
C GLU A 68 -3.34 10.46 -1.19
N LEU A 69 -2.38 10.75 -2.07
CA LEU A 69 -1.94 12.12 -2.34
C LEU A 69 -3.07 12.99 -2.92
N GLY A 70 -3.81 12.44 -3.89
CA GLY A 70 -4.96 13.13 -4.48
C GLY A 70 -6.02 13.46 -3.44
N GLN A 71 -6.33 12.52 -2.53
CA GLN A 71 -7.29 12.76 -1.46
C GLN A 71 -6.82 13.83 -0.47
N LEU A 72 -5.53 13.84 -0.12
CA LEU A 72 -4.96 14.90 0.72
C LEU A 72 -5.16 16.28 0.10
N TYR A 73 -4.95 16.43 -1.20
CA TYR A 73 -5.17 17.70 -1.90
C TYR A 73 -6.65 18.01 -2.14
N GLU A 74 -7.50 17.01 -2.35
CA GLU A 74 -8.93 17.24 -2.58
C GLU A 74 -9.63 17.81 -1.34
N PHE A 75 -9.31 17.27 -0.17
CA PHE A 75 -9.96 17.65 1.09
C PHE A 75 -9.15 18.63 1.93
N GLY A 76 -7.82 18.67 1.75
CA GLY A 76 -6.91 19.31 2.69
C GLY A 76 -6.90 18.61 4.05
N LYS A 77 -5.88 18.91 4.86
CA LYS A 77 -5.80 18.46 6.25
C LYS A 77 -5.23 19.56 7.14
N GLY A 78 -6.12 20.15 7.94
CA GLY A 78 -5.78 21.22 8.87
C GLY A 78 -5.07 22.38 8.17
N SER A 79 -4.01 22.89 8.82
CA SER A 79 -3.10 23.89 8.24
C SER A 79 -1.94 23.30 7.45
N ASP A 80 -1.71 21.99 7.55
CA ASP A 80 -0.50 21.32 7.05
C ASP A 80 -0.56 21.08 5.54
N VAL A 81 -1.71 20.66 5.04
CA VAL A 81 -1.96 20.40 3.63
C VAL A 81 -3.18 21.20 3.19
N LYS A 82 -2.95 22.18 2.32
CA LYS A 82 -4.02 22.99 1.75
C LYS A 82 -4.79 22.17 0.72
N LYS A 83 -6.09 22.42 0.66
CA LYS A 83 -6.93 21.95 -0.43
C LYS A 83 -6.45 22.58 -1.75
N ASP A 84 -6.24 21.74 -2.75
CA ASP A 84 -5.82 22.11 -4.11
C ASP A 84 -6.40 21.10 -5.12
N SER A 85 -7.48 21.48 -5.80
CA SER A 85 -8.13 20.61 -6.78
C SER A 85 -7.26 20.35 -8.03
N GLY A 86 -6.34 21.26 -8.35
CA GLY A 86 -5.42 21.08 -9.47
C GLY A 86 -4.40 20.00 -9.20
N LEU A 87 -3.79 20.03 -8.01
CA LEU A 87 -2.86 18.99 -7.56
C LEU A 87 -3.57 17.65 -7.32
N ALA A 88 -4.80 17.67 -6.82
CA ALA A 88 -5.61 16.46 -6.68
C ALA A 88 -5.83 15.76 -8.03
N LYS A 89 -6.28 16.52 -9.04
CA LYS A 89 -6.47 16.01 -10.42
C LYS A 89 -5.18 15.44 -10.99
N GLN A 90 -4.06 16.15 -10.85
CA GLN A 90 -2.75 15.68 -11.32
C GLN A 90 -2.35 14.36 -10.67
N ALA A 91 -2.59 14.20 -9.37
CA ALA A 91 -2.29 12.95 -8.67
C ALA A 91 -3.19 11.80 -9.16
N TYR A 92 -4.48 12.03 -9.32
CA TYR A 92 -5.42 11.01 -9.82
C TYR A 92 -5.17 10.59 -11.26
N GLU A 93 -4.73 11.51 -12.12
CA GLU A 93 -4.34 11.20 -13.49
C GLU A 93 -3.11 10.29 -13.58
N LYS A 94 -2.35 10.12 -12.49
CA LYS A 94 -1.22 9.18 -12.42
C LYS A 94 -1.59 7.78 -11.93
N CYS A 95 -2.84 7.54 -11.51
CA CYS A 95 -3.30 6.23 -11.03
C CYS A 95 -3.57 5.18 -12.13
N TYR A 96 -3.05 5.35 -13.35
CA TYR A 96 -3.38 4.51 -14.50
C TYR A 96 -2.18 4.27 -15.42
#